data_AF-A0A3A0DQM9-F1
#
_entry.id   AF-A0A3A0DQM9-F1
#
_cell.length_a   1.000
_cell.length_b   1.000
_cell.length_c   1.000
_cell.angle_alpha   90.00
_cell.angle_beta   90.00
_cell.angle_gamma   90.00
#
_symmetry.space_group_name_H-M   'P 1'
#
loop_
_entity.id
_entity.type
_entity.pdbx_description
1 polymer ?
#
loop_
_entity_poly.entity_id
_entity_poly.type
_entity_poly.pdbx_seq_one_letter_code
_entity_poly.pdbx_strand_id
1 'polypeptide(L)'
;MNAAKQAGTFMLKILLVMSIFHIAAAQERSEAYYLYLGNYPDEEETGFHTSVQGLAHDRDHWFISQNTALWKIPVGNSLNSVSTSDPDVIFQTIGDYAELSAYNHFGDMVHFEYRERGYLVMPIEHEEGDAVPAMAIFRAEDLAYLGHAPVDVCFQQKNGWCAVDPQGYVYSSNNHPYCIIKYKLDWEELYTNGNVVLQSSQAIVLRNESGAPLQLHHAQGGEFSPSGDLLYLVTGYYTDTDRHAEGIHVFDTSTWRRIQHSTNGSGHFNYEFYPGFNWFSGAYEEPEGLTIWDLDSGRAPGISGQLHVLLLDNDADYDDVFIKHYTYKIYVDRTYTGKEQGTPSQPFNTVSEANKLAWDGANIDIRSGVYAESLTFAKRLRVIARGGRVIIGK
;
A
#
# COMPACT_ATOMS: atom_id res chain seq x y z
N MET A 1 23.87 -19.59 69.01
CA MET A 1 24.51 -18.29 68.69
C MET A 1 25.77 -18.57 67.87
N ASN A 2 26.02 -17.72 66.87
CA ASN A 2 27.06 -17.76 65.81
C ASN A 2 26.75 -18.77 64.69
N ALA A 3 26.17 -18.43 63.54
CA ALA A 3 26.23 -17.22 62.71
C ALA A 3 27.67 -16.79 62.35
N ALA A 4 28.22 -17.35 61.26
CA ALA A 4 29.04 -16.63 60.26
C ALA A 4 29.70 -17.57 59.23
N LYS A 5 29.59 -17.15 57.96
CA LYS A 5 30.53 -17.37 56.85
C LYS A 5 30.59 -18.74 56.16
N GLN A 6 29.86 -18.84 55.05
CA GLN A 6 30.48 -19.20 53.77
C GLN A 6 29.64 -18.61 52.62
N ALA A 7 30.02 -17.42 52.19
CA ALA A 7 29.58 -16.81 50.94
C ALA A 7 30.39 -17.45 49.81
N GLY A 8 29.82 -18.46 49.17
CA GLY A 8 30.32 -19.06 47.94
C GLY A 8 29.57 -18.46 46.75
N THR A 9 30.25 -17.57 46.07
CA THR A 9 29.96 -16.93 44.78
C THR A 9 29.04 -17.73 43.85
N PHE A 10 27.73 -17.44 43.89
CA PHE A 10 26.84 -17.80 42.80
C PHE A 10 26.98 -16.74 41.72
N MET A 11 27.67 -17.11 40.63
CA MET A 11 27.76 -16.35 39.40
C MET A 11 26.36 -16.12 38.85
N LEU A 12 25.82 -14.93 39.12
CA LEU A 12 24.71 -14.36 38.37
C LEU A 12 25.25 -14.09 36.95
N LYS A 13 25.10 -15.08 36.05
CA LYS A 13 25.15 -14.81 34.61
C LYS A 13 23.92 -13.95 34.30
N ILE A 14 24.07 -12.64 34.48
CA ILE A 14 23.25 -11.66 33.79
C ILE A 14 23.52 -11.94 32.32
N LEU A 15 22.59 -12.64 31.68
CA LEU A 15 22.45 -12.64 30.24
C LEU A 15 22.10 -11.19 29.90
N LEU A 16 23.14 -10.38 29.69
CA LEU A 16 23.01 -9.10 29.04
C LEU A 16 22.63 -9.45 27.60
N VAL A 17 21.35 -9.71 27.38
CA VAL A 17 20.75 -9.54 26.07
C VAL A 17 20.99 -8.07 25.78
N MET A 18 22.09 -7.77 25.09
CA MET A 18 22.21 -6.54 24.37
C MET A 18 21.09 -6.59 23.36
N SER A 19 19.91 -6.10 23.77
CA SER A 19 19.04 -5.39 22.88
C SER A 19 19.93 -4.32 22.28
N ILE A 20 20.51 -4.63 21.12
CA ILE A 20 20.90 -3.63 20.15
C ILE A 20 19.56 -2.98 19.83
N PHE A 21 19.15 -2.03 20.68
CA PHE A 21 18.35 -0.93 20.21
C PHE A 21 19.18 -0.39 19.07
N HIS A 22 18.83 -0.81 17.86
CA HIS A 22 19.03 0.01 16.70
C HIS A 22 18.36 1.31 17.09
N ILE A 23 19.14 2.23 17.65
CA ILE A 23 18.99 3.63 17.34
C ILE A 23 19.28 3.65 15.85
N ALA A 24 18.31 3.20 15.06
CA ALA A 24 18.10 3.69 13.72
C ALA A 24 17.90 5.18 13.97
N ALA A 25 19.01 5.93 13.98
CA ALA A 25 18.98 7.35 13.76
C ALA A 25 17.97 7.51 12.65
N ALA A 26 16.84 8.17 12.91
CA ALA A 26 15.71 8.28 12.02
C ALA A 26 16.26 8.60 10.63
N GLN A 27 16.48 7.55 9.84
CA GLN A 27 17.04 7.68 8.52
C GLN A 27 15.86 8.26 7.81
N GLU A 28 15.86 9.58 7.62
CA GLU A 28 14.70 10.32 7.14
C GLU A 28 14.15 9.59 5.93
N ARG A 29 13.00 8.93 6.13
CA ARG A 29 12.51 7.97 5.16
C ARG A 29 11.84 8.74 4.05
N SER A 30 12.19 8.34 2.84
CA SER A 30 11.69 8.90 1.60
C SER A 30 10.43 8.16 1.20
N GLU A 31 9.29 8.57 1.75
CA GLU A 31 8.04 7.79 1.64
C GLU A 31 6.91 8.57 0.97
N ALA A 32 7.26 9.66 0.29
CA ALA A 32 6.35 10.49 -0.45
C ALA A 32 6.21 9.92 -1.87
N TYR A 33 5.37 8.91 -2.07
CA TYR A 33 5.19 8.19 -3.34
C TYR A 33 4.11 8.88 -4.18
N TYR A 34 4.50 9.59 -5.22
CA TYR A 34 3.55 10.44 -5.95
C TYR A 34 3.90 10.64 -7.42
N LEU A 35 5.15 10.49 -7.84
CA LEU A 35 5.49 10.70 -9.24
C LEU A 35 5.10 9.47 -10.06
N TYR A 36 4.07 9.61 -10.89
CA TYR A 36 3.59 8.55 -11.78
C TYR A 36 4.65 8.12 -12.80
N LEU A 37 4.84 6.81 -12.95
CA LEU A 37 5.84 6.19 -13.83
C LEU A 37 5.23 5.51 -15.06
N GLY A 38 3.95 5.18 -15.03
CA GLY A 38 3.26 4.37 -16.04
C GLY A 38 2.42 3.27 -15.41
N ASN A 39 1.82 2.47 -16.29
CA ASN A 39 1.04 1.28 -15.93
C ASN A 39 1.83 0.03 -16.33
N TYR A 40 1.74 -1.03 -15.52
CA TYR A 40 2.10 -2.38 -15.93
C TYR A 40 1.49 -3.41 -14.96
N PRO A 41 0.55 -4.28 -15.38
CA PRO A 41 -0.11 -4.35 -16.69
C PRO A 41 -0.82 -3.04 -17.07
N ASP A 42 -1.13 -2.87 -18.35
CA ASP A 42 -1.73 -1.66 -18.93
C ASP A 42 -2.84 -2.06 -19.91
N GLU A 43 -4.09 -2.10 -19.46
CA GLU A 43 -5.26 -2.52 -20.26
C GLU A 43 -5.14 -3.98 -20.72
N GLU A 44 -4.96 -4.90 -19.76
CA GLU A 44 -4.62 -6.29 -20.09
C GLU A 44 -5.49 -7.33 -19.34
N GLU A 45 -5.98 -8.32 -20.10
CA GLU A 45 -6.69 -9.52 -19.64
C GLU A 45 -5.74 -10.54 -18.97
N THR A 46 -5.11 -10.17 -17.86
CA THR A 46 -4.19 -11.04 -17.12
C THR A 46 -4.88 -12.27 -16.50
N GLY A 47 -4.15 -13.27 -15.99
CA GLY A 47 -4.78 -14.42 -15.34
C GLY A 47 -5.74 -14.09 -14.19
N PHE A 48 -5.59 -12.91 -13.57
CA PHE A 48 -6.38 -12.43 -12.44
C PHE A 48 -7.31 -11.26 -12.80
N HIS A 49 -7.53 -10.92 -14.07
CA HIS A 49 -8.22 -9.68 -14.47
C HIS A 49 -9.65 -9.54 -13.92
N THR A 50 -10.40 -10.64 -13.85
CA THR A 50 -11.84 -10.60 -13.53
C THR A 50 -12.09 -10.18 -12.08
N SER A 51 -12.87 -9.11 -11.88
CA SER A 51 -13.31 -8.67 -10.54
C SER A 51 -12.18 -8.63 -9.51
N VAL A 52 -11.02 -8.06 -9.85
CA VAL A 52 -9.94 -7.82 -8.88
C VAL A 52 -10.41 -6.88 -7.78
N GLN A 53 -9.89 -7.05 -6.57
CA GLN A 53 -10.35 -6.32 -5.39
C GLN A 53 -9.20 -5.83 -4.50
N GLY A 54 -7.97 -6.27 -4.75
CA GLY A 54 -6.88 -5.96 -3.85
C GLY A 54 -5.50 -6.38 -4.32
N LEU A 55 -4.49 -5.71 -3.76
CA LEU A 55 -3.09 -5.92 -4.08
C LEU A 55 -2.25 -5.85 -2.81
N ALA A 56 -1.46 -6.88 -2.53
CA ALA A 56 -0.47 -6.90 -1.46
C ALA A 56 0.83 -7.59 -1.92
N HIS A 57 1.84 -7.59 -1.06
CA HIS A 57 3.10 -8.28 -1.34
C HIS A 57 3.79 -8.79 -0.08
N ASP A 58 4.55 -9.87 -0.22
CA ASP A 58 5.64 -10.19 0.71
C ASP A 58 6.99 -9.90 0.04
N ARG A 59 8.08 -10.41 0.61
CA ARG A 59 9.40 -10.21 0.04
C ARG A 59 9.52 -10.74 -1.40
N ASP A 60 8.85 -11.83 -1.75
CA ASP A 60 9.11 -12.63 -2.94
C ASP A 60 7.86 -12.89 -3.79
N HIS A 61 6.67 -12.45 -3.37
CA HIS A 61 5.40 -12.68 -4.05
C HIS A 61 4.50 -11.46 -4.05
N TRP A 62 3.74 -11.34 -5.12
CA TRP A 62 2.49 -10.59 -5.16
C TRP A 62 1.37 -11.45 -4.55
N PHE A 63 0.44 -10.77 -3.89
CA PHE A 63 -0.86 -11.33 -3.57
C PHE A 63 -1.93 -10.47 -4.23
N ILE A 64 -2.89 -11.11 -4.91
CA ILE A 64 -3.97 -10.40 -5.59
C ILE A 64 -5.29 -11.07 -5.19
N SER A 65 -6.24 -10.29 -4.69
CA SER A 65 -7.61 -10.75 -4.44
C SER A 65 -8.51 -10.41 -5.62
N GLN A 66 -9.46 -11.30 -5.85
CA GLN A 66 -10.66 -11.09 -6.65
C GLN A 66 -11.86 -11.35 -5.73
N ASN A 67 -13.08 -10.98 -6.12
CA ASN A 67 -14.29 -11.21 -5.32
C ASN A 67 -14.34 -12.59 -4.65
N THR A 68 -13.96 -13.65 -5.38
CA THR A 68 -14.03 -15.03 -4.88
C THR A 68 -12.71 -15.79 -4.97
N ALA A 69 -11.58 -15.13 -5.21
CA ALA A 69 -10.31 -15.82 -5.38
C ALA A 69 -9.11 -15.05 -4.83
N LEU A 70 -8.06 -15.78 -4.50
CA LEU A 70 -6.82 -15.28 -3.96
C LEU A 70 -5.64 -15.92 -4.71
N TRP A 71 -4.80 -15.06 -5.24
CA TRP A 71 -3.59 -15.41 -5.95
C TRP A 71 -2.36 -15.15 -5.08
N LYS A 72 -1.39 -16.05 -5.18
CA LYS A 72 0.01 -15.82 -4.78
C LYS A 72 0.88 -16.04 -6.00
N ILE A 73 1.61 -15.01 -6.41
CA ILE A 73 2.37 -15.00 -7.66
C ILE A 73 3.83 -14.65 -7.34
N PRO A 74 4.81 -15.48 -7.69
CA PRO A 74 6.22 -15.12 -7.54
C PRO A 74 6.53 -13.79 -8.23
N VAL A 75 7.27 -12.90 -7.57
CA VAL A 75 7.60 -11.56 -8.09
C VAL A 75 8.32 -11.56 -9.43
N GLY A 76 9.05 -12.64 -9.73
CA GLY A 76 9.76 -12.81 -11.00
C GLY A 76 8.84 -13.14 -12.17
N ASN A 77 7.57 -13.49 -11.93
CA ASN A 77 6.59 -13.75 -12.97
C ASN A 77 6.06 -12.42 -13.53
N SER A 78 5.83 -12.39 -14.83
CA SER A 78 5.21 -11.24 -15.50
C SER A 78 3.73 -11.20 -15.15
N LEU A 79 3.27 -10.13 -14.51
CA LEU A 79 1.84 -9.95 -14.22
C LEU A 79 1.00 -9.86 -15.49
N ASN A 80 1.57 -9.42 -16.61
CA ASN A 80 0.87 -9.30 -17.90
C ASN A 80 0.40 -10.64 -18.51
N SER A 81 0.97 -11.75 -18.06
CA SER A 81 0.77 -13.04 -18.72
C SER A 81 0.74 -14.20 -17.73
N VAL A 82 0.57 -13.90 -16.44
CA VAL A 82 0.58 -14.93 -15.39
C VAL A 82 -0.62 -15.85 -15.54
N SER A 83 -0.43 -17.14 -15.25
CA SER A 83 -1.49 -18.15 -15.27
C SER A 83 -1.45 -19.03 -14.03
N THR A 84 -2.55 -19.74 -13.73
CA THR A 84 -2.59 -20.76 -12.65
C THR A 84 -1.70 -21.97 -12.94
N SER A 85 -1.21 -22.12 -14.17
CA SER A 85 -0.30 -23.20 -14.56
C SER A 85 1.18 -22.85 -14.43
N ASP A 86 1.49 -21.58 -14.11
CA ASP A 86 2.86 -21.13 -13.98
C ASP A 86 3.52 -21.73 -12.73
N PRO A 87 4.84 -21.98 -12.75
CA PRO A 87 5.55 -22.50 -11.59
C PRO A 87 5.37 -21.61 -10.36
N ASP A 88 5.13 -22.27 -9.22
CA ASP A 88 5.02 -21.67 -7.88
C ASP A 88 3.88 -20.64 -7.72
N VAL A 89 2.97 -20.52 -8.69
CA VAL A 89 1.71 -19.79 -8.52
C VAL A 89 0.74 -20.63 -7.70
N ILE A 90 0.15 -20.02 -6.67
CA ILE A 90 -0.93 -20.62 -5.89
C ILE A 90 -2.21 -19.83 -6.18
N PHE A 91 -3.27 -20.55 -6.50
CA PHE A 91 -4.61 -20.01 -6.70
C PHE A 91 -5.58 -20.76 -5.80
N GLN A 92 -6.37 -20.02 -5.04
CA GLN A 92 -7.41 -20.55 -4.16
C GLN A 92 -8.67 -19.73 -4.35
N THR A 93 -9.82 -20.38 -4.37
CA THR A 93 -11.13 -19.73 -4.36
C THR A 93 -11.68 -19.68 -2.94
N ILE A 94 -12.61 -18.76 -2.68
CA ILE A 94 -13.30 -18.68 -1.39
C ILE A 94 -14.02 -19.99 -1.05
N GLY A 95 -14.48 -20.72 -2.07
CA GLY A 95 -15.13 -22.02 -1.95
C GLY A 95 -14.21 -23.16 -1.53
N ASP A 96 -12.88 -22.98 -1.62
CA ASP A 96 -11.90 -23.94 -1.11
C ASP A 96 -11.82 -23.92 0.43
N TYR A 97 -12.41 -22.90 1.07
CA TYR A 97 -12.47 -22.75 2.53
C TYR A 97 -13.91 -22.92 3.02
N ALA A 98 -14.23 -24.08 3.59
CA ALA A 98 -15.59 -24.38 4.07
C ALA A 98 -16.07 -23.37 5.12
N GLU A 99 -15.17 -22.84 5.93
CA GLU A 99 -15.43 -21.83 6.97
C GLU A 99 -15.85 -20.47 6.40
N LEU A 100 -15.60 -20.21 5.11
CA LEU A 100 -15.89 -18.96 4.44
C LEU A 100 -17.13 -19.05 3.53
N SER A 101 -17.91 -20.13 3.59
CA SER A 101 -19.06 -20.35 2.70
C SER A 101 -20.18 -19.31 2.81
N ALA A 102 -20.15 -18.45 3.84
CA ALA A 102 -21.11 -17.36 4.05
C ALA A 102 -20.66 -16.03 3.43
N TYR A 103 -19.46 -15.97 2.86
CA TYR A 103 -18.88 -14.77 2.26
C TYR A 103 -18.72 -14.97 0.76
N ASN A 104 -18.75 -13.89 -0.01
CA ASN A 104 -18.59 -13.92 -1.47
C ASN A 104 -17.71 -12.79 -2.00
N HIS A 105 -17.02 -12.08 -1.10
CA HIS A 105 -16.22 -10.91 -1.42
C HIS A 105 -14.94 -10.92 -0.57
N PHE A 106 -13.79 -11.00 -1.24
CA PHE A 106 -12.47 -10.68 -0.70
C PHE A 106 -12.12 -9.27 -1.14
N GLY A 107 -11.80 -8.38 -0.20
CA GLY A 107 -11.40 -7.00 -0.51
C GLY A 107 -9.88 -6.80 -0.59
N ASP A 108 -9.45 -5.55 -0.43
CA ASP A 108 -8.03 -5.16 -0.43
C ASP A 108 -7.34 -5.60 0.86
N MET A 109 -6.38 -6.52 0.71
CA MET A 109 -5.68 -7.18 1.81
C MET A 109 -4.34 -6.53 2.09
N VAL A 110 -3.74 -6.89 3.22
CA VAL A 110 -2.37 -6.48 3.56
C VAL A 110 -1.57 -7.66 4.09
N HIS A 111 -0.29 -7.69 3.73
CA HIS A 111 0.68 -8.63 4.29
C HIS A 111 1.31 -8.06 5.56
N PHE A 112 1.40 -8.86 6.61
CA PHE A 112 2.09 -8.50 7.85
C PHE A 112 2.95 -9.63 8.37
N GLU A 113 4.20 -9.32 8.73
CA GLU A 113 5.12 -10.28 9.34
C GLU A 113 5.10 -10.15 10.86
N TYR A 114 4.77 -11.25 11.56
CA TYR A 114 4.86 -11.34 13.01
C TYR A 114 5.74 -12.51 13.42
N ARG A 115 6.83 -12.23 14.15
CA ARG A 115 7.83 -13.22 14.59
C ARG A 115 8.32 -14.12 13.43
N GLU A 116 8.75 -13.49 12.34
CA GLU A 116 9.29 -14.18 11.15
C GLU A 116 8.26 -15.04 10.39
N ARG A 117 6.97 -14.92 10.71
CA ARG A 117 5.88 -15.56 9.96
C ARG A 117 5.04 -14.51 9.25
N GLY A 118 4.87 -14.68 7.95
CA GLY A 118 4.00 -13.84 7.12
C GLY A 118 2.53 -14.26 7.20
N TYR A 119 1.66 -13.27 7.34
CA TYR A 119 0.21 -13.40 7.36
C TYR A 119 -0.41 -12.45 6.34
N LEU A 120 -1.53 -12.86 5.74
CA LEU A 120 -2.41 -11.96 5.00
C LEU A 120 -3.61 -11.65 5.89
N VAL A 121 -3.88 -10.36 6.09
CA VAL A 121 -5.12 -9.88 6.69
C VAL A 121 -6.05 -9.50 5.54
N MET A 122 -7.12 -10.27 5.40
CA MET A 122 -8.07 -10.16 4.29
C MET A 122 -9.41 -9.67 4.82
N PRO A 123 -9.89 -8.51 4.38
CA PRO A 123 -11.26 -8.10 4.69
C PRO A 123 -12.21 -8.96 3.86
N ILE A 124 -13.23 -9.52 4.51
CA ILE A 124 -14.23 -10.38 3.88
C ILE A 124 -15.64 -9.89 4.20
N GLU A 125 -16.52 -9.93 3.21
CA GLU A 125 -17.94 -9.63 3.37
C GLU A 125 -18.84 -10.48 2.48
N HIS A 126 -20.14 -10.30 2.65
CA HIS A 126 -21.12 -10.73 1.67
C HIS A 126 -21.80 -9.48 1.11
N GLU A 127 -21.61 -9.17 -0.17
CA GLU A 127 -22.03 -7.88 -0.76
C GLU A 127 -23.52 -7.59 -0.53
N GLU A 128 -24.36 -8.61 -0.75
CA GLU A 128 -25.82 -8.56 -0.67
C GLU A 128 -26.43 -9.42 0.45
N GLY A 129 -25.63 -9.96 1.37
CA GLY A 129 -26.04 -10.97 2.34
C GLY A 129 -26.06 -10.47 3.79
N ASP A 130 -26.54 -11.33 4.69
CA ASP A 130 -26.61 -11.05 6.13
C ASP A 130 -25.32 -11.42 6.89
N ALA A 131 -24.28 -11.89 6.20
CA ALA A 131 -23.03 -12.25 6.84
C ALA A 131 -22.36 -11.00 7.44
N VAL A 132 -22.01 -11.07 8.72
CA VAL A 132 -21.32 -9.98 9.40
C VAL A 132 -19.92 -9.84 8.79
N PRO A 133 -19.52 -8.66 8.30
CA PRO A 133 -18.18 -8.49 7.75
C PRO A 133 -17.09 -8.86 8.77
N ALA A 134 -15.98 -9.41 8.29
CA ALA A 134 -14.94 -9.96 9.14
C ALA A 134 -13.53 -9.76 8.56
N MET A 135 -12.52 -9.93 9.40
CA MET A 135 -11.13 -10.02 8.98
C MET A 135 -10.70 -11.49 8.99
N ALA A 136 -10.49 -12.08 7.81
CA ALA A 136 -9.90 -13.40 7.66
C ALA A 136 -8.38 -13.31 7.68
N ILE A 137 -7.75 -14.36 8.21
CA ILE A 137 -6.30 -14.49 8.28
C ILE A 137 -5.87 -15.72 7.50
N PHE A 138 -4.94 -15.52 6.58
CA PHE A 138 -4.28 -16.58 5.82
C PHE A 138 -2.79 -16.59 6.14
N ARG A 139 -2.17 -17.78 6.12
CA ARG A 139 -0.70 -17.88 6.12
C ARG A 139 -0.18 -17.51 4.75
N ALA A 140 0.73 -16.54 4.66
CA ALA A 140 1.25 -16.06 3.38
C ALA A 140 2.06 -17.12 2.61
N GLU A 141 2.64 -18.10 3.31
CA GLU A 141 3.47 -19.17 2.72
C GLU A 141 2.70 -20.04 1.73
N ASP A 142 1.47 -20.43 2.05
CA ASP A 142 0.70 -21.43 1.31
C ASP A 142 -0.79 -21.11 1.19
N LEU A 143 -1.18 -19.89 1.55
CA LEU A 143 -2.57 -19.41 1.60
C LEU A 143 -3.47 -20.24 2.52
N ALA A 144 -2.91 -20.97 3.49
CA ALA A 144 -3.73 -21.74 4.43
C ALA A 144 -4.57 -20.79 5.31
N TYR A 145 -5.89 -21.00 5.30
CA TYR A 145 -6.82 -20.31 6.18
C TYR A 145 -6.55 -20.64 7.65
N LEU A 146 -6.47 -19.62 8.50
CA LEU A 146 -6.19 -19.76 9.94
C LEU A 146 -7.41 -19.44 10.81
N GLY A 147 -8.31 -18.58 10.35
CA GLY A 147 -9.47 -18.13 11.12
C GLY A 147 -9.96 -16.78 10.63
N HIS A 148 -11.09 -16.32 11.17
CA HIS A 148 -11.60 -14.97 10.96
C HIS A 148 -12.24 -14.44 12.23
N ALA A 149 -12.31 -13.12 12.38
CA ALA A 149 -13.04 -12.47 13.46
C ALA A 149 -13.93 -11.35 12.90
N PRO A 150 -15.20 -11.24 13.35
CA PRO A 150 -16.10 -10.22 12.87
C PRO A 150 -15.61 -8.82 13.26
N VAL A 151 -15.87 -7.84 12.41
CA VAL A 151 -15.68 -6.43 12.76
C VAL A 151 -16.77 -5.99 13.74
N ASP A 152 -16.52 -4.91 14.47
CA ASP A 152 -17.53 -4.32 15.36
C ASP A 152 -18.61 -3.60 14.54
N VAL A 153 -19.78 -4.22 14.43
CA VAL A 153 -20.93 -3.74 13.66
C VAL A 153 -21.51 -2.41 14.17
N CYS A 154 -21.13 -1.96 15.37
CA CYS A 154 -21.49 -0.63 15.85
C CYS A 154 -20.75 0.47 15.09
N PHE A 155 -19.60 0.14 14.49
CA PHE A 155 -18.74 1.07 13.76
C PHE A 155 -18.67 0.78 12.27
N GLN A 156 -18.75 -0.49 11.87
CA GLN A 156 -18.46 -0.91 10.51
C GLN A 156 -19.43 -2.00 10.01
N GLN A 157 -20.07 -1.74 8.88
CA GLN A 157 -21.07 -2.60 8.21
C GLN A 157 -20.60 -3.09 6.83
N LYS A 158 -19.51 -2.53 6.32
CA LYS A 158 -18.83 -2.91 5.07
C LYS A 158 -17.34 -3.06 5.33
N ASN A 159 -16.67 -3.96 4.62
CA ASN A 159 -15.28 -4.31 4.83
C ASN A 159 -14.62 -4.65 3.49
N GLY A 160 -14.45 -3.64 2.64
CA GLY A 160 -13.81 -3.78 1.32
C GLY A 160 -12.29 -3.64 1.33
N TRP A 161 -11.69 -3.16 2.42
CA TRP A 161 -10.23 -2.97 2.50
C TRP A 161 -9.72 -3.06 3.94
N CYS A 162 -8.43 -3.35 4.11
CA CYS A 162 -7.74 -3.12 5.38
C CYS A 162 -6.25 -2.80 5.20
N ALA A 163 -5.66 -2.14 6.20
CA ALA A 163 -4.22 -1.89 6.29
C ALA A 163 -3.68 -2.24 7.67
N VAL A 164 -2.40 -2.53 7.80
CA VAL A 164 -1.75 -2.80 9.09
C VAL A 164 -0.61 -1.82 9.33
N ASP A 165 -0.63 -1.11 10.46
CA ASP A 165 0.48 -0.21 10.82
C ASP A 165 1.71 -1.02 11.29
N PRO A 166 2.91 -0.40 11.37
CA PRO A 166 4.11 -1.11 11.82
C PRO A 166 4.07 -1.58 13.29
N GLN A 167 3.04 -1.20 14.05
CA GLN A 167 2.80 -1.69 15.41
C GLN A 167 1.84 -2.90 15.43
N GLY A 168 1.29 -3.30 14.28
CA GLY A 168 0.39 -4.43 14.12
C GLY A 168 -1.08 -4.10 14.38
N TYR A 169 -1.48 -2.83 14.39
CA TYR A 169 -2.91 -2.50 14.42
C TYR A 169 -3.50 -2.57 13.02
N VAL A 170 -4.69 -3.17 12.92
CA VAL A 170 -5.45 -3.26 11.66
C VAL A 170 -6.35 -2.02 11.55
N TYR A 171 -6.43 -1.43 10.38
CA TYR A 171 -7.26 -0.27 10.06
C TYR A 171 -8.18 -0.63 8.90
N SER A 172 -9.42 -0.19 8.97
CA SER A 172 -10.44 -0.43 7.95
C SER A 172 -11.55 0.61 8.08
N SER A 173 -12.48 0.65 7.15
CA SER A 173 -13.64 1.52 7.24
C SER A 173 -14.87 0.97 6.53
N ASN A 174 -16.01 1.67 6.69
CA ASN A 174 -17.15 1.52 5.78
C ASN A 174 -16.80 2.05 4.38
N ASN A 175 -17.68 1.78 3.42
CA ASN A 175 -17.56 2.24 2.04
C ASN A 175 -17.49 3.77 1.90
N HIS A 176 -18.25 4.52 2.72
CA HIS A 176 -18.24 6.00 2.70
C HIS A 176 -17.75 6.59 4.04
N PRO A 177 -16.45 6.52 4.31
CA PRO A 177 -15.97 6.77 5.66
C PRO A 177 -15.80 8.26 5.96
N TYR A 178 -16.34 8.68 7.10
CA TYR A 178 -15.92 9.90 7.83
C TYR A 178 -14.85 9.58 8.88
N CYS A 179 -14.65 8.29 9.18
CA CYS A 179 -13.63 7.81 10.09
C CYS A 179 -13.09 6.43 9.67
N ILE A 180 -11.85 6.16 10.03
CA ILE A 180 -11.22 4.85 9.98
C ILE A 180 -11.35 4.20 11.36
N ILE A 181 -11.63 2.90 11.39
CA ILE A 181 -11.68 2.13 12.62
C ILE A 181 -10.36 1.41 12.81
N LYS A 182 -9.74 1.65 13.97
CA LYS A 182 -8.53 0.97 14.42
C LYS A 182 -8.91 -0.23 15.25
N TYR A 183 -8.39 -1.39 14.87
CA TYR A 183 -8.57 -2.66 15.54
C TYR A 183 -7.24 -3.18 16.08
N LYS A 184 -7.30 -3.82 17.24
CA LYS A 184 -6.21 -4.62 17.78
C LYS A 184 -6.45 -6.08 17.39
N LEU A 185 -5.57 -6.63 16.57
CA LEU A 185 -5.47 -8.07 16.37
C LEU A 185 -4.51 -8.65 17.41
N ASP A 186 -4.92 -9.72 18.11
CA ASP A 186 -4.05 -10.41 19.04
C ASP A 186 -3.10 -11.37 18.31
N TRP A 187 -2.01 -10.81 17.79
CA TRP A 187 -1.00 -11.57 17.04
C TRP A 187 -0.36 -12.70 17.85
N GLU A 188 -0.23 -12.55 19.17
CA GLU A 188 0.38 -13.59 20.01
C GLU A 188 -0.57 -14.78 20.18
N GLU A 189 -1.85 -14.52 20.38
CA GLU A 189 -2.90 -15.53 20.45
C GLU A 189 -3.03 -16.28 19.11
N LEU A 190 -2.99 -15.56 17.99
CA LEU A 190 -2.94 -16.16 16.65
C LEU A 190 -1.69 -17.02 16.47
N TYR A 191 -0.51 -16.51 16.84
CA TYR A 191 0.76 -17.22 16.65
C TYR A 191 0.85 -18.49 17.52
N THR A 192 0.38 -18.43 18.76
CA THR A 192 0.55 -19.50 19.76
C THR A 192 -0.56 -20.54 19.70
N ASN A 193 -1.81 -20.09 19.54
CA ASN A 193 -2.99 -20.92 19.66
C ASN A 193 -3.78 -21.05 18.36
N GLY A 194 -3.44 -20.27 17.33
CA GLY A 194 -4.17 -20.27 16.05
C GLY A 194 -5.52 -19.55 16.11
N ASN A 195 -5.83 -18.83 17.19
CA ASN A 195 -7.11 -18.14 17.33
C ASN A 195 -7.02 -16.69 16.82
N VAL A 196 -7.98 -16.29 15.99
CA VAL A 196 -8.11 -14.92 15.51
C VAL A 196 -8.97 -14.12 16.50
N VAL A 197 -8.35 -13.16 17.19
CA VAL A 197 -9.05 -12.28 18.15
C VAL A 197 -8.88 -10.83 17.71
N LEU A 198 -9.98 -10.20 17.32
CA LEU A 198 -10.04 -8.82 16.87
C LEU A 198 -10.86 -7.97 17.84
N GLN A 199 -10.34 -6.81 18.22
CA GLN A 199 -11.02 -5.88 19.13
C GLN A 199 -11.01 -4.48 18.54
N SER A 200 -12.17 -3.83 18.45
CA SER A 200 -12.25 -2.41 18.10
C SER A 200 -11.57 -1.58 19.19
N SER A 201 -10.69 -0.66 18.79
CA SER A 201 -9.91 0.17 19.71
C SER A 201 -10.30 1.64 19.62
N GLN A 202 -10.53 2.17 18.42
CA GLN A 202 -10.73 3.61 18.23
C GLN A 202 -11.37 3.91 16.87
N ALA A 203 -12.29 4.89 16.82
CA ALA A 203 -12.70 5.53 15.58
C ALA A 203 -11.89 6.82 15.38
N ILE A 204 -11.32 6.98 14.19
CA ILE A 204 -10.35 8.03 13.85
C ILE A 204 -10.95 8.90 12.75
N VAL A 205 -11.27 10.16 13.07
CA VAL A 205 -11.86 11.10 12.12
C VAL A 205 -10.80 11.55 11.10
N LEU A 206 -11.11 11.37 9.82
CA LEU A 206 -10.30 11.86 8.71
C LEU A 206 -10.52 13.37 8.54
N ARG A 207 -9.44 14.09 8.18
CA ARG A 207 -9.47 15.54 8.03
C ARG A 207 -8.91 15.96 6.69
N ASN A 208 -9.46 17.01 6.09
CA ASN A 208 -8.89 17.64 4.90
C ASN A 208 -7.68 18.52 5.27
N GLU A 209 -7.07 19.16 4.28
CA GLU A 209 -5.85 19.96 4.41
C GLU A 209 -6.00 21.13 5.39
N SER A 210 -7.23 21.65 5.54
CA SER A 210 -7.59 22.72 6.48
C SER A 210 -7.82 22.23 7.93
N GLY A 211 -7.84 20.92 8.15
CA GLY A 211 -8.12 20.28 9.45
C GLY A 211 -9.61 20.02 9.74
N ALA A 212 -10.50 20.40 8.83
CA ALA A 212 -11.93 20.09 8.93
C ALA A 212 -12.19 18.60 8.65
N PRO A 213 -13.23 17.99 9.24
CA PRO A 213 -13.61 16.61 8.92
C PRO A 213 -13.81 16.40 7.42
N LEU A 214 -13.31 15.28 6.91
CA LEU A 214 -13.40 14.87 5.52
C LEU A 214 -14.23 13.59 5.45
N GLN A 215 -15.27 13.60 4.62
CA GLN A 215 -15.97 12.39 4.21
C GLN A 215 -15.37 11.94 2.89
N LEU A 216 -14.98 10.67 2.83
CA LEU A 216 -14.61 10.00 1.60
C LEU A 216 -15.79 9.18 1.09
N HIS A 217 -15.76 8.84 -0.18
CA HIS A 217 -16.71 7.93 -0.81
C HIS A 217 -15.96 6.75 -1.39
N HIS A 218 -16.58 5.57 -1.38
CA HIS A 218 -16.04 4.37 -2.02
C HIS A 218 -14.56 4.07 -1.67
N ALA A 219 -14.26 3.81 -0.40
CA ALA A 219 -12.90 3.42 -0.01
C ALA A 219 -12.62 1.98 -0.43
N GLN A 220 -11.62 1.81 -1.30
CA GLN A 220 -11.32 0.55 -1.98
C GLN A 220 -9.99 -0.08 -1.57
N GLY A 221 -9.12 0.67 -0.90
CA GLY A 221 -7.82 0.14 -0.55
C GLY A 221 -6.97 1.06 0.30
N GLY A 222 -6.02 0.50 1.02
CA GLY A 222 -5.09 1.30 1.80
C GLY A 222 -3.86 0.56 2.32
N GLU A 223 -2.77 1.30 2.48
CA GLU A 223 -1.49 0.77 2.94
C GLU A 223 -0.74 1.83 3.74
N PHE A 224 -0.10 1.43 4.83
CA PHE A 224 0.78 2.32 5.57
C PHE A 224 2.15 2.39 4.89
N SER A 225 2.75 3.58 4.90
CA SER A 225 4.17 3.65 4.57
C SER A 225 5.00 2.83 5.58
N PRO A 226 6.20 2.37 5.23
CA PRO A 226 7.00 1.52 6.13
C PRO A 226 7.31 2.13 7.51
N SER A 227 7.29 3.46 7.65
CA SER A 227 7.40 4.14 8.95
C SER A 227 6.12 4.14 9.77
N GLY A 228 4.97 4.03 9.11
CA GLY A 228 3.65 4.27 9.69
C GLY A 228 3.27 5.75 9.77
N ASP A 229 4.12 6.66 9.31
CA ASP A 229 3.87 8.12 9.36
C ASP A 229 2.81 8.54 8.34
N LEU A 230 2.63 7.76 7.26
CA LEU A 230 1.66 8.00 6.20
C LEU A 230 0.72 6.82 6.02
N LEU A 231 -0.56 7.11 5.78
CA LEU A 231 -1.51 6.18 5.22
C LEU A 231 -1.86 6.63 3.80
N TYR A 232 -1.66 5.75 2.83
CA TYR A 232 -2.19 5.88 1.47
C TYR A 232 -3.52 5.18 1.44
N LEU A 233 -4.55 5.84 0.92
CA LEU A 233 -5.90 5.29 0.79
C LEU A 233 -6.42 5.61 -0.61
N VAL A 234 -6.87 4.61 -1.35
CA VAL A 234 -7.48 4.82 -2.67
C VAL A 234 -9.01 4.76 -2.55
N THR A 235 -9.65 5.66 -3.27
CA THR A 235 -11.11 5.76 -3.31
C THR A 235 -11.63 5.92 -4.74
N GLY A 236 -12.88 5.51 -4.95
CA GLY A 236 -13.62 5.65 -6.20
C GLY A 236 -14.47 4.42 -6.51
N TYR A 237 -15.49 4.60 -7.34
CA TYR A 237 -16.38 3.54 -7.79
C TYR A 237 -16.82 3.77 -9.23
N TYR A 238 -17.18 2.71 -9.94
CA TYR A 238 -17.54 2.79 -11.35
C TYR A 238 -18.78 3.67 -11.63
N THR A 239 -19.64 3.93 -10.65
CA THR A 239 -20.79 4.85 -10.79
C THR A 239 -20.53 6.28 -10.32
N ASP A 240 -19.31 6.60 -9.89
CA ASP A 240 -19.02 7.93 -9.35
C ASP A 240 -19.14 9.02 -10.41
N THR A 241 -19.68 10.17 -9.97
CA THR A 241 -19.90 11.33 -10.83
C THR A 241 -18.87 12.44 -10.61
N ASP A 242 -18.19 12.45 -9.45
CA ASP A 242 -17.14 13.41 -9.11
C ASP A 242 -15.78 12.73 -8.97
N ARG A 243 -15.21 12.35 -10.11
CA ARG A 243 -13.88 11.72 -10.20
C ARG A 243 -12.72 12.60 -9.72
N HIS A 244 -12.97 13.89 -9.40
CA HIS A 244 -11.95 14.79 -8.87
C HIS A 244 -11.88 14.80 -7.35
N ALA A 245 -12.93 14.30 -6.68
CA ALA A 245 -12.91 14.07 -5.23
C ALA A 245 -12.20 12.76 -4.85
N GLU A 246 -12.17 11.80 -5.79
CA GLU A 246 -11.67 10.44 -5.62
C GLU A 246 -10.20 10.25 -6.02
N GLY A 247 -9.69 9.02 -5.91
CA GLY A 247 -8.31 8.64 -6.20
C GLY A 247 -7.49 8.38 -4.95
N ILE A 248 -6.18 8.66 -5.01
CA ILE A 248 -5.24 8.36 -3.92
C ILE A 248 -5.15 9.54 -2.96
N HIS A 249 -5.52 9.32 -1.70
CA HIS A 249 -5.37 10.25 -0.59
C HIS A 249 -4.17 9.86 0.26
N VAL A 250 -3.40 10.85 0.71
CA VAL A 250 -2.29 10.61 1.64
C VAL A 250 -2.54 11.35 2.94
N PHE A 251 -2.63 10.60 4.03
CA PHE A 251 -2.86 11.12 5.38
C PHE A 251 -1.60 11.06 6.23
N ASP A 252 -1.28 12.16 6.91
CA ASP A 252 -0.36 12.16 8.05
C ASP A 252 -1.03 11.47 9.23
N THR A 253 -0.46 10.38 9.74
CA THR A 253 -1.09 9.52 10.75
C THR A 253 -0.98 10.08 12.18
N SER A 254 -0.14 11.11 12.39
CA SER A 254 -0.05 11.81 13.67
C SER A 254 -1.23 12.78 13.88
N THR A 255 -1.76 13.32 12.78
CA THR A 255 -2.86 14.30 12.79
C THR A 255 -4.14 13.82 12.10
N TRP A 256 -4.05 12.73 11.34
CA TRP A 256 -5.08 12.19 10.44
C TRP A 256 -5.58 13.22 9.42
N ARG A 257 -4.67 14.10 9.00
CA ARG A 257 -4.92 15.16 8.02
C ARG A 257 -4.43 14.72 6.66
N ARG A 258 -5.27 14.86 5.63
CA ARG A 258 -4.87 14.72 4.24
C ARG A 258 -3.83 15.78 3.90
N ILE A 259 -2.69 15.35 3.40
CA ILE A 259 -1.55 16.20 3.07
C ILE A 259 -1.23 16.19 1.57
N GLN A 260 -1.69 15.17 0.85
CA GLN A 260 -1.78 15.15 -0.61
C GLN A 260 -3.01 14.36 -1.08
N HIS A 261 -3.37 14.63 -2.33
CA HIS A 261 -4.43 13.96 -3.05
C HIS A 261 -4.02 13.90 -4.53
N SER A 262 -4.18 12.74 -5.15
CA SER A 262 -3.93 12.59 -6.58
C SER A 262 -4.90 13.42 -7.40
N THR A 263 -4.44 13.87 -8.56
CA THR A 263 -5.29 14.43 -9.62
C THR A 263 -5.73 13.34 -10.58
N ASN A 264 -6.78 13.62 -11.36
CA ASN A 264 -7.31 12.72 -12.38
C ASN A 264 -7.11 13.33 -13.78
N GLY A 265 -6.31 12.69 -14.62
CA GLY A 265 -5.98 13.09 -16.00
C GLY A 265 -4.94 14.19 -16.14
N SER A 266 -4.23 14.56 -15.07
CA SER A 266 -3.24 15.64 -15.10
C SER A 266 -2.25 15.56 -13.94
N GLY A 267 -1.21 16.39 -13.98
CA GLY A 267 -0.25 16.52 -12.89
C GLY A 267 0.73 15.34 -12.77
N HIS A 268 1.57 15.38 -11.75
CA HIS A 268 2.57 14.34 -11.50
C HIS A 268 2.05 13.23 -10.58
N PHE A 269 1.19 13.58 -9.63
CA PHE A 269 0.44 12.62 -8.82
C PHE A 269 -0.89 12.30 -9.50
N ASN A 270 -0.79 11.69 -10.68
CA ASN A 270 -1.94 11.40 -11.52
C ASN A 270 -2.44 9.97 -11.26
N TYR A 271 -3.61 9.85 -10.65
CA TYR A 271 -4.39 8.61 -10.64
C TYR A 271 -5.62 8.85 -11.50
N GLU A 272 -5.37 8.74 -12.81
CA GLU A 272 -6.40 8.93 -13.82
C GLU A 272 -7.29 7.70 -13.89
N PHE A 273 -8.58 7.91 -13.75
CA PHE A 273 -9.59 6.90 -13.98
C PHE A 273 -10.91 7.48 -14.52
N TYR A 274 -11.71 6.64 -15.17
CA TYR A 274 -12.90 7.00 -15.92
C TYR A 274 -14.14 6.23 -15.41
N PRO A 275 -14.80 6.73 -14.35
CA PRO A 275 -16.06 6.16 -13.91
C PRO A 275 -17.21 6.57 -14.85
N GLY A 276 -18.28 5.77 -14.85
CA GLY A 276 -19.56 6.05 -15.51
C GLY A 276 -19.75 5.40 -16.89
N PHE A 277 -21.02 5.10 -17.24
CA PHE A 277 -21.35 4.39 -18.48
C PHE A 277 -21.15 5.19 -19.74
N ASN A 278 -20.14 4.76 -20.48
CA ASN A 278 -20.03 5.04 -21.88
C ASN A 278 -20.71 3.93 -22.69
N TRP A 279 -21.92 4.21 -23.17
CA TRP A 279 -22.70 3.33 -24.06
C TRP A 279 -21.91 2.84 -25.29
N PHE A 280 -20.84 3.53 -25.68
CA PHE A 280 -20.02 3.15 -26.84
C PHE A 280 -18.84 2.23 -26.51
N SER A 281 -18.29 2.29 -25.28
CA SER A 281 -17.17 1.41 -24.89
C SER A 281 -17.61 0.25 -24.02
N GLY A 282 -18.70 0.36 -23.26
CA GLY A 282 -19.07 -0.68 -22.29
C GLY A 282 -18.28 -0.59 -20.97
N ALA A 283 -17.04 -0.09 -21.05
CA ALA A 283 -16.08 0.12 -19.97
C ALA A 283 -16.54 1.01 -18.81
N TYR A 284 -16.09 0.63 -17.60
CA TYR A 284 -16.03 1.50 -16.42
C TYR A 284 -14.81 1.18 -15.59
N GLU A 285 -14.07 2.20 -15.21
CA GLU A 285 -12.90 2.00 -14.36
C GLU A 285 -13.24 2.12 -12.87
N GLU A 286 -12.73 1.19 -12.08
CA GLU A 286 -12.90 1.07 -10.64
C GLU A 286 -11.55 0.90 -9.93
N PRO A 287 -11.23 1.72 -8.92
CA PRO A 287 -10.05 1.51 -8.07
C PRO A 287 -10.17 0.26 -7.20
N GLU A 288 -9.14 -0.58 -7.10
CA GLU A 288 -9.25 -1.92 -6.48
C GLU A 288 -8.05 -2.29 -5.60
N GLY A 289 -7.64 -1.38 -4.72
CA GLY A 289 -6.54 -1.65 -3.79
C GLY A 289 -5.19 -1.04 -4.14
N LEU A 290 -4.26 -1.10 -3.19
CA LEU A 290 -2.90 -0.60 -3.37
C LEU A 290 -1.89 -1.28 -2.45
N THR A 291 -0.62 -1.30 -2.86
CA THR A 291 0.48 -1.73 -2.00
C THR A 291 1.73 -0.87 -2.17
N ILE A 292 2.59 -0.88 -1.15
CA ILE A 292 3.85 -0.13 -1.12
C ILE A 292 5.05 -1.08 -1.13
N TRP A 293 5.62 -1.33 -2.30
CA TRP A 293 6.74 -2.25 -2.52
C TRP A 293 7.86 -1.63 -3.35
N ASP A 294 9.09 -1.53 -2.83
CA ASP A 294 10.22 -1.02 -3.62
C ASP A 294 10.70 -2.04 -4.67
N LEU A 295 10.40 -1.76 -5.94
CA LEU A 295 10.70 -2.62 -7.09
C LEU A 295 11.75 -2.04 -8.04
N ASP A 296 12.45 -0.98 -7.65
CA ASP A 296 13.50 -0.35 -8.48
C ASP A 296 14.70 -1.27 -8.77
N SER A 297 14.81 -2.40 -8.08
CA SER A 297 15.84 -3.43 -8.37
C SER A 297 15.64 -4.14 -9.71
N GLY A 298 14.46 -4.02 -10.32
CA GLY A 298 14.11 -4.71 -11.57
C GLY A 298 13.80 -6.20 -11.38
N ARG A 299 13.56 -6.63 -10.14
CA ARG A 299 13.18 -8.02 -9.82
C ARG A 299 11.78 -8.41 -10.30
N ALA A 300 10.90 -7.43 -10.45
CA ALA A 300 9.56 -7.59 -11.02
C ALA A 300 9.60 -7.16 -12.49
N PRO A 301 9.35 -8.06 -13.45
CA PRO A 301 9.36 -7.71 -14.87
C PRO A 301 8.39 -6.56 -15.17
N GLY A 302 8.85 -5.53 -15.88
CA GLY A 302 8.03 -4.39 -16.30
C GLY A 302 7.68 -3.37 -15.21
N ILE A 303 7.93 -3.67 -13.93
CA ILE A 303 7.49 -2.86 -12.80
C ILE A 303 8.68 -2.16 -12.12
N SER A 304 8.49 -0.90 -11.75
CA SER A 304 9.42 -0.11 -10.93
C SER A 304 8.65 0.90 -10.07
N GLY A 305 9.33 1.59 -9.16
CA GLY A 305 8.68 2.47 -8.19
C GLY A 305 8.43 1.78 -6.85
N GLN A 306 7.56 2.40 -6.06
CA GLN A 306 7.32 2.03 -4.66
C GLN A 306 5.85 1.93 -4.31
N LEU A 307 4.97 2.71 -4.92
CA LEU A 307 3.52 2.59 -4.71
C LEU A 307 2.91 2.03 -5.98
N HIS A 308 2.09 1.00 -5.83
CA HIS A 308 1.42 0.29 -6.91
C HIS A 308 -0.07 0.26 -6.59
N VAL A 309 -0.89 0.79 -7.50
CA VAL A 309 -2.33 0.95 -7.28
C VAL A 309 -3.09 0.23 -8.38
N LEU A 310 -3.98 -0.66 -8.00
CA LEU A 310 -4.77 -1.47 -8.91
C LEU A 310 -5.98 -0.66 -9.39
N LEU A 311 -6.32 -0.83 -10.66
CA LEU A 311 -7.50 -0.28 -11.29
C LEU A 311 -8.06 -1.37 -12.21
N LEU A 312 -9.32 -1.71 -11.98
CA LEU A 312 -10.11 -2.59 -12.83
C LEU A 312 -10.80 -1.74 -13.89
N ASP A 313 -10.81 -2.21 -15.12
CA ASP A 313 -11.69 -1.72 -16.17
C ASP A 313 -12.75 -2.78 -16.44
N ASN A 314 -13.96 -2.51 -15.94
CA ASN A 314 -15.12 -3.38 -16.05
C ASN A 314 -15.70 -3.24 -17.45
N ASP A 315 -15.29 -4.12 -18.34
CA ASP A 315 -15.74 -4.16 -19.72
C ASP A 315 -16.87 -5.18 -19.90
N ALA A 316 -17.66 -5.03 -20.97
CA ALA A 316 -18.88 -5.83 -21.13
C ALA A 316 -18.60 -7.33 -21.39
N ASP A 317 -17.43 -7.65 -21.96
CA ASP A 317 -17.07 -9.00 -22.39
C ASP A 317 -15.92 -9.61 -21.57
N TYR A 318 -14.93 -8.82 -21.16
CA TYR A 318 -13.78 -9.22 -20.32
C TYR A 318 -13.28 -8.01 -19.55
N ASP A 319 -12.93 -8.17 -18.29
CA ASP A 319 -12.32 -7.08 -17.54
C ASP A 319 -10.84 -6.90 -17.92
N ASP A 320 -10.37 -5.66 -17.97
CA ASP A 320 -8.95 -5.36 -18.07
C ASP A 320 -8.41 -4.84 -16.74
N VAL A 321 -7.10 -4.97 -16.52
CA VAL A 321 -6.45 -4.42 -15.32
C VAL A 321 -5.31 -3.49 -15.65
N PHE A 322 -5.22 -2.43 -14.85
CA PHE A 322 -4.06 -1.56 -14.78
C PHE A 322 -3.43 -1.65 -13.40
N ILE A 323 -2.10 -1.68 -13.34
CA ILE A 323 -1.41 -1.37 -12.09
C ILE A 323 -0.59 -0.10 -12.32
N LYS A 324 -1.04 1.00 -11.71
CA LYS A 324 -0.40 2.30 -11.80
C LYS A 324 0.77 2.35 -10.85
N HIS A 325 1.92 2.87 -11.31
CA HIS A 325 3.15 2.87 -10.52
C HIS A 325 3.63 4.27 -10.19
N TYR A 326 4.09 4.47 -8.96
CA TYR A 326 4.55 5.76 -8.46
C TYR A 326 5.88 5.63 -7.72
N THR A 327 6.70 6.69 -7.78
CA THR A 327 7.95 6.79 -7.03
C THR A 327 7.99 8.05 -6.16
N TYR A 328 8.89 8.05 -5.18
CA TYR A 328 9.29 9.24 -4.44
C TYR A 328 10.50 9.96 -5.06
N LYS A 329 11.11 9.41 -6.12
CA LYS A 329 12.32 9.92 -6.76
C LYS A 329 12.00 10.85 -7.92
N ILE A 330 12.57 12.05 -7.88
CA ILE A 330 12.55 13.02 -8.96
C ILE A 330 13.95 13.10 -9.56
N TYR A 331 14.06 12.94 -10.87
CA TYR A 331 15.34 12.89 -11.57
C TYR A 331 15.68 14.23 -12.20
N VAL A 332 16.96 14.61 -12.10
CA VAL A 332 17.50 15.83 -12.69
C VAL A 332 18.71 15.51 -13.57
N ASP A 333 18.68 15.95 -14.81
CA ASP A 333 19.74 15.82 -15.79
C ASP A 333 19.74 17.04 -16.73
N ARG A 334 20.65 17.97 -16.49
CA ARG A 334 20.78 19.21 -17.29
C ARG A 334 21.12 19.01 -18.77
N THR A 335 21.44 17.78 -19.18
CA THR A 335 21.78 17.45 -20.57
C THR A 335 20.57 16.93 -21.35
N TYR A 336 19.43 16.72 -20.68
CA TYR A 336 18.24 16.19 -21.28
C TYR A 336 17.52 17.26 -22.12
N THR A 337 17.09 16.89 -23.34
CA THR A 337 16.50 17.84 -24.30
C THR A 337 15.06 17.50 -24.66
N GLY A 338 14.47 16.49 -24.01
CA GLY A 338 13.10 16.05 -24.28
C GLY A 338 12.07 16.75 -23.40
N LYS A 339 10.83 16.23 -23.41
CA LYS A 339 9.78 16.66 -22.48
C LYS A 339 10.18 16.28 -21.06
N GLU A 340 10.16 17.23 -20.15
CA GLU A 340 10.57 17.06 -18.75
C GLU A 340 9.37 16.72 -17.88
N GLN A 341 9.44 15.62 -17.13
CA GLN A 341 8.40 15.17 -16.19
C GLN A 341 8.96 14.82 -14.81
N GLY A 342 10.29 14.82 -14.65
CA GLY A 342 10.98 14.40 -13.44
C GLY A 342 11.14 12.88 -13.30
N THR A 343 10.69 12.07 -14.27
CA THR A 343 10.82 10.60 -14.24
C THR A 343 12.22 10.15 -14.69
N PRO A 344 12.61 8.88 -14.50
CA PRO A 344 13.93 8.40 -14.95
C PRO A 344 14.20 8.62 -16.45
N SER A 345 13.17 8.45 -17.29
CA SER A 345 13.26 8.61 -18.75
C SER A 345 13.02 10.05 -19.22
N GLN A 346 12.40 10.88 -18.39
CA GLN A 346 12.05 12.27 -18.67
C GLN A 346 12.46 13.19 -17.51
N PRO A 347 13.76 13.26 -17.14
CA PRO A 347 14.22 14.05 -16.01
C PRO A 347 14.01 15.56 -16.22
N PHE A 348 14.00 16.33 -15.14
CA PHE A 348 14.09 17.78 -15.23
C PHE A 348 15.49 18.25 -15.60
N ASN A 349 15.60 19.41 -16.22
CA ASN A 349 16.88 20.02 -16.53
C ASN A 349 17.49 20.76 -15.34
N THR A 350 16.67 21.22 -14.39
CA THR A 350 17.13 21.99 -13.22
C THR A 350 16.75 21.36 -11.90
N VAL A 351 17.54 21.62 -10.85
CA VAL A 351 17.21 21.22 -9.48
C VAL A 351 16.05 22.06 -8.95
N SER A 352 15.92 23.31 -9.42
CA SER A 352 14.80 24.19 -9.06
C SER A 352 13.43 23.63 -9.49
N GLU A 353 13.33 23.04 -10.69
CA GLU A 353 12.09 22.40 -11.17
C GLU A 353 11.74 21.17 -10.31
N ALA A 354 12.72 20.31 -10.03
CA ALA A 354 12.52 19.17 -9.15
C ALA A 354 12.11 19.60 -7.73
N ASN A 355 12.76 20.61 -7.15
CA ASN A 355 12.41 21.13 -5.82
C ASN A 355 11.02 21.78 -5.78
N LYS A 356 10.59 22.42 -6.88
CA LYS A 356 9.23 22.95 -7.00
C LYS A 356 8.20 21.83 -6.93
N LEU A 357 8.47 20.72 -7.64
CA LEU A 357 7.60 19.55 -7.66
C LEU A 357 7.61 18.76 -6.33
N ALA A 358 8.75 18.68 -5.66
CA ALA A 358 8.93 17.88 -4.46
C ALA A 358 7.95 18.25 -3.33
N TRP A 359 7.64 17.29 -2.46
CA TRP A 359 6.98 17.53 -1.17
C TRP A 359 7.72 16.79 -0.06
N ASP A 360 7.31 16.96 1.19
CA ASP A 360 8.04 16.41 2.33
C ASP A 360 8.15 14.89 2.25
N GLY A 361 9.39 14.39 2.25
CA GLY A 361 9.71 12.96 2.06
C GLY A 361 10.09 12.57 0.64
N ALA A 362 10.18 13.50 -0.32
CA ALA A 362 10.65 13.21 -1.68
C ALA A 362 12.18 13.17 -1.80
N ASN A 363 12.67 12.50 -2.84
CA ASN A 363 14.09 12.49 -3.20
C ASN A 363 14.33 13.20 -4.52
N ILE A 364 15.40 13.98 -4.58
CA ILE A 364 15.89 14.58 -5.83
C ILE A 364 17.20 13.90 -6.18
N ASP A 365 17.19 13.09 -7.24
CA ASP A 365 18.36 12.40 -7.76
C ASP A 365 18.97 13.18 -8.94
N ILE A 366 20.15 13.74 -8.71
CA ILE A 366 20.80 14.69 -9.60
C ILE A 366 21.97 14.02 -10.31
N ARG A 367 21.92 13.94 -11.64
CA ARG A 367 23.04 13.48 -12.45
C ARG A 367 24.26 14.40 -12.26
N SER A 368 25.46 13.82 -12.22
CA SER A 368 26.71 14.58 -12.13
C SER A 368 26.78 15.74 -13.12
N GLY A 369 27.20 16.91 -12.64
CA GLY A 369 27.26 18.12 -13.46
C GLY A 369 27.35 19.40 -12.64
N VAL A 370 27.40 20.53 -13.33
CA VAL A 370 27.33 21.88 -12.74
C VAL A 370 25.98 22.50 -13.05
N TYR A 371 25.23 22.88 -12.03
CA TYR A 371 23.89 23.45 -12.10
C TYR A 371 23.97 24.89 -11.62
N ALA A 372 24.07 25.84 -12.56
CA ALA A 372 24.29 27.25 -12.28
C ALA A 372 23.00 27.97 -11.85
N GLU A 373 22.45 27.56 -10.71
CA GLU A 373 21.20 28.06 -10.15
C GLU A 373 21.35 28.42 -8.66
N SER A 374 20.42 29.21 -8.13
CA SER A 374 20.33 29.51 -6.70
C SER A 374 19.01 28.99 -6.18
N LEU A 375 19.06 28.16 -5.13
CA LEU A 375 17.87 27.51 -4.61
C LEU A 375 17.87 27.47 -3.09
N THR A 376 16.66 27.39 -2.54
CA THR A 376 16.39 27.16 -1.13
C THR A 376 15.54 25.91 -1.01
N PHE A 377 16.00 24.96 -0.20
CA PHE A 377 15.19 23.82 0.21
C PHE A 377 14.46 24.19 1.51
N ALA A 378 13.13 24.26 1.44
CA ALA A 378 12.27 24.55 2.60
C ALA A 378 11.43 23.32 3.02
N LYS A 379 11.62 22.20 2.34
CA LYS A 379 10.91 20.94 2.50
C LYS A 379 11.89 19.89 3.04
N ARG A 380 11.38 18.87 3.73
CA ARG A 380 12.17 17.69 4.13
C ARG A 380 12.46 16.85 2.89
N LEU A 381 13.67 16.94 2.36
CA LEU A 381 14.06 16.28 1.11
C LEU A 381 15.41 15.57 1.26
N ARG A 382 15.58 14.47 0.53
CA ARG A 382 16.90 13.90 0.31
C ARG A 382 17.42 14.29 -1.06
N VAL A 383 18.60 14.90 -1.11
CA VAL A 383 19.28 15.25 -2.37
C VAL A 383 20.41 14.26 -2.59
N ILE A 384 20.41 13.58 -3.74
CA ILE A 384 21.32 12.50 -4.07
C ILE A 384 22.11 12.88 -5.32
N ALA A 385 23.42 12.66 -5.31
CA ALA A 385 24.26 12.81 -6.49
C ALA A 385 24.46 11.45 -7.16
N ARG A 386 24.07 11.33 -8.43
CA ARG A 386 24.19 10.11 -9.24
C ARG A 386 25.29 10.24 -10.30
N GLY A 387 26.15 9.22 -10.36
CA GLY A 387 27.19 9.12 -11.38
C GLY A 387 28.39 10.04 -11.19
N GLY A 388 28.51 10.74 -10.05
CA GLY A 388 29.69 11.54 -9.73
C GLY A 388 29.36 12.80 -8.93
N ARG A 389 30.22 13.83 -9.08
CA ARG A 389 30.08 15.10 -8.37
C ARG A 389 28.97 15.96 -8.99
N VAL A 390 28.13 16.51 -8.13
CA VAL A 390 27.15 17.56 -8.45
C VAL A 390 27.62 18.87 -7.81
N ILE A 391 27.57 19.96 -8.56
CA ILE A 391 27.80 21.32 -8.07
C ILE A 391 26.53 22.11 -8.35
N ILE A 392 25.89 22.64 -7.32
CA ILE A 392 24.73 23.52 -7.46
C ILE A 392 25.12 24.90 -6.94
N GLY A 393 24.94 25.93 -7.77
CA GLY A 393 25.44 27.27 -7.50
C GLY A 393 26.40 27.79 -8.56
N LYS A 394 26.89 29.01 -8.31
CA LYS A 394 27.88 29.70 -9.16
C LYS A 394 29.30 29.36 -8.75
#